data_AF-A0A524BF03-F1
#
_entry.id   AF-A0A524BF03-F1
#
_cell.length_a   1.000
_cell.length_b   1.000
_cell.length_c   1.000
_cell.angle_alpha   90.00
_cell.angle_beta   90.00
_cell.angle_gamma   90.00
#
_symmetry.space_group_name_H-M   'P 1'
#
loop_
_entity.id
_entity.type
_entity.pdbx_description
1 polymer ?
#
loop_
_entity_poly.entity_id
_entity_poly.type
_entity_poly.pdbx_seq_one_letter_code
_entity_poly.pdbx_strand_id
1 'polypeptide(L)'
;MATKKVRILVDHPVDGKKYRANDVVEFDSEAAASLIKAGLADDNKAAVAYALEQNGGVVVKHEKPAEPEQPPAGDGEQTEQK
;
A
#
# COMPACT_ATOMS: atom_id res chain seq x y z
N MET A 1 -14.52 4.24 1.41
CA MET A 1 -13.87 3.48 0.33
C MET A 1 -14.08 2.00 0.62
N ALA A 2 -14.44 1.18 -0.37
CA ALA A 2 -14.54 -0.27 -0.19
C ALA A 2 -13.13 -0.87 -0.18
N THR A 3 -12.77 -1.59 0.88
CA THR A 3 -11.47 -2.26 1.01
C THR A 3 -11.56 -3.71 0.51
N LYS A 4 -10.44 -4.24 0.03
CA LYS A 4 -10.30 -5.59 -0.52
C LYS A 4 -9.05 -6.26 0.06
N LYS A 5 -9.21 -7.51 0.49
CA LYS A 5 -8.11 -8.36 0.95
C LYS A 5 -7.44 -9.02 -0.25
N VAL A 6 -6.13 -8.89 -0.34
CA VAL A 6 -5.31 -9.50 -1.38
C VAL A 6 -4.07 -10.11 -0.76
N ARG A 7 -3.57 -11.18 -1.37
CA ARG A 7 -2.29 -11.78 -1.02
C ARG A 7 -1.19 -11.11 -1.83
N ILE A 8 -0.11 -10.72 -1.18
CA ILE A 8 1.10 -10.24 -1.84
C ILE A 8 1.88 -11.42 -2.42
N LEU A 9 2.23 -11.35 -3.70
CA LEU A 9 2.95 -12.43 -4.39
C LEU A 9 4.47 -12.30 -4.24
N VAL A 10 4.97 -11.06 -4.14
CA VAL A 10 6.40 -10.73 -4.11
C VAL A 10 6.68 -9.61 -3.11
N ASP A 11 7.86 -9.60 -2.51
CA ASP A 11 8.29 -8.50 -1.64
C ASP A 11 8.25 -7.17 -2.39
N HIS A 12 7.38 -6.26 -1.97
CA HIS A 12 7.18 -4.98 -2.64
C HIS A 12 6.85 -3.86 -1.65
N PRO A 13 7.49 -2.68 -1.78
CA PRO A 13 7.09 -1.50 -1.03
C PRO A 13 5.87 -0.84 -1.67
N VAL A 14 4.84 -0.55 -0.88
CA VAL A 14 3.63 0.20 -1.28
C VAL A 14 3.48 1.39 -0.33
N ASP A 15 3.46 2.61 -0.87
CA ASP A 15 3.41 3.87 -0.13
C ASP A 15 4.41 3.95 1.04
N GLY A 16 5.66 3.51 0.79
CA GLY A 16 6.73 3.51 1.80
C GLY A 16 6.67 2.37 2.82
N LYS A 17 5.60 1.56 2.83
CA LYS A 17 5.47 0.37 3.67
C LYS A 17 5.88 -0.87 2.90
N LYS A 18 6.87 -1.60 3.42
CA LYS A 18 7.36 -2.84 2.79
C LYS A 18 6.47 -4.03 3.17
N TYR A 19 5.92 -4.69 2.17
CA TYR A 19 5.15 -5.92 2.31
C TYR A 19 5.96 -7.12 1.81
N ARG A 20 5.79 -8.27 2.45
CA ARG A 20 6.48 -9.50 2.08
C ARG A 20 5.58 -10.40 1.24
N ALA A 21 6.20 -11.29 0.46
CA ALA A 21 5.47 -12.35 -0.21
C ALA A 21 4.67 -13.18 0.81
N ASN A 22 3.45 -13.57 0.42
CA ASN A 22 2.42 -14.23 1.23
C ASN A 22 1.76 -13.39 2.32
N ASP A 23 2.13 -12.12 2.50
CA ASP A 23 1.35 -11.24 3.38
C ASP A 23 -0.07 -11.05 2.83
N VAL A 24 -1.05 -11.10 3.72
CA VAL A 24 -2.43 -10.74 3.39
C VAL A 24 -2.68 -9.32 3.84
N VAL A 25 -2.95 -8.46 2.86
CA VAL A 25 -3.09 -7.03 3.10
C VAL A 25 -4.45 -6.57 2.61
N GLU A 26 -5.09 -5.71 3.40
CA GLU A 26 -6.33 -5.05 3.04
C GLU A 26 -6.03 -3.67 2.44
N PHE A 27 -6.27 -3.52 1.14
CA PHE A 27 -6.07 -2.29 0.37
C PHE A 27 -7.41 -1.70 -0.06
N ASP A 28 -7.45 -0.42 -0.43
CA ASP A 28 -8.58 0.14 -1.16
C ASP A 28 -8.77 -0.57 -2.52
N SER A 29 -10.02 -0.63 -3.00
CA SER A 29 -10.36 -1.32 -4.25
C SER A 29 -9.51 -0.88 -5.45
N GLU A 30 -9.18 0.40 -5.56
CA GLU A 30 -8.34 0.95 -6.65
C GLU A 30 -6.88 0.52 -6.54
N ALA A 31 -6.31 0.56 -5.33
CA ALA A 31 -4.94 0.13 -5.06
C ALA A 31 -4.80 -1.39 -5.25
N ALA A 32 -5.75 -2.17 -4.74
CA ALA A 32 -5.81 -3.61 -4.94
C ALA A 32 -5.87 -3.98 -6.42
N ALA A 33 -6.74 -3.34 -7.21
CA ALA A 33 -6.84 -3.58 -8.65
C ALA A 33 -5.53 -3.26 -9.38
N SER A 34 -4.84 -2.19 -8.99
CA SER A 34 -3.55 -1.80 -9.57
C SER A 34 -2.46 -2.83 -9.28
N LEU A 35 -2.40 -3.34 -8.05
CA LEU A 35 -1.44 -4.37 -7.64
C LEU A 35 -1.70 -5.72 -8.34
N ILE A 36 -2.97 -6.11 -8.48
CA ILE A 36 -3.35 -7.33 -9.20
C ILE A 36 -2.98 -7.22 -10.67
N LYS A 37 -3.30 -6.08 -11.31
CA LYS A 37 -2.95 -5.83 -12.71
C LYS A 37 -1.44 -5.80 -12.96
N ALA A 38 -0.67 -5.35 -11.98
CA ALA A 38 0.79 -5.39 -12.00
C ALA A 38 1.38 -6.78 -11.74
N GLY A 39 0.56 -7.78 -11.37
CA GLY A 39 1.02 -9.13 -11.02
C GLY A 39 1.72 -9.20 -9.66
N LEU A 40 1.51 -8.20 -8.79
CA LEU A 40 2.13 -8.10 -7.46
C LEU A 40 1.24 -8.68 -6.36
N ALA A 41 -0.06 -8.77 -6.60
CA ALA A 41 -1.04 -9.27 -5.66
C ALA A 41 -2.07 -10.19 -6.31
N ASP A 42 -2.72 -11.02 -5.51
CA ASP A 42 -3.76 -11.97 -5.92
C ASP A 42 -4.98 -11.85 -5.01
N ASP A 43 -6.17 -11.66 -5.60
CA ASP A 43 -7.44 -11.55 -4.87
C ASP A 43 -8.26 -12.84 -4.85
N ASN A 44 -7.71 -13.93 -5.38
CA ASN A 44 -8.36 -15.23 -5.35
C ASN A 44 -8.59 -15.66 -3.90
N LYS A 45 -9.84 -15.95 -3.55
CA LYS A 45 -10.25 -16.37 -2.20
C LYS A 45 -9.44 -17.56 -1.69
N ALA A 46 -9.12 -18.52 -2.57
CA ALA A 46 -8.31 -19.67 -2.19
C ALA A 46 -6.86 -19.27 -1.87
N ALA A 47 -6.27 -18.36 -2.63
CA ALA A 47 -4.91 -17.87 -2.40
C ALA A 47 -4.82 -17.03 -1.12
N VAL A 48 -5.83 -16.18 -0.87
CA VAL A 48 -5.93 -15.37 0.35
C VAL A 48 -6.15 -16.24 1.59
N ALA A 49 -7.04 -17.25 1.51
CA ALA A 49 -7.28 -18.18 2.61
C ALA A 49 -6.02 -19.00 2.94
N TYR A 50 -5.36 -19.54 1.93
CA TYR A 50 -4.11 -20.28 2.11
C TYR A 50 -3.03 -19.41 2.75
N ALA A 51 -2.88 -18.17 2.31
CA ALA A 51 -1.93 -17.23 2.88
C ALA A 51 -2.26 -16.91 4.34
N LEU A 52 -3.53 -16.73 4.68
CA LEU A 52 -3.96 -16.56 6.06
C LEU A 52 -3.60 -17.78 6.90
N GLU A 53 -3.81 -18.99 6.42
CA GLU A 53 -3.42 -20.20 7.17
C GLU A 53 -1.91 -20.31 7.37
N GLN A 54 -1.11 -19.96 6.35
CA GLN A 54 0.36 -20.03 6.43
C GLN A 54 0.97 -18.91 7.28
N ASN A 55 0.43 -17.69 7.24
CA ASN A 55 0.92 -16.53 7.99
C ASN A 55 0.24 -16.34 9.37
N GLY A 56 -0.44 -17.37 9.90
CA GLY A 56 -1.03 -17.32 11.24
C GLY A 56 -2.26 -16.41 11.35
N GLY A 57 -2.97 -16.18 10.25
CA GLY A 57 -4.23 -15.45 10.18
C GLY A 57 -4.08 -13.92 10.20
N VAL A 58 -2.86 -13.41 10.03
CA VAL A 58 -2.58 -11.97 10.11
C VAL A 58 -3.02 -11.27 8.83
N VAL A 59 -3.92 -10.30 8.97
CA VAL A 59 -4.29 -9.35 7.91
C VAL A 59 -3.70 -7.99 8.27
N VAL A 60 -2.84 -7.46 7.40
CA VAL A 60 -2.31 -6.11 7.55
C VAL A 60 -3.27 -5.13 6.88
N LYS A 61 -3.77 -4.13 7.61
CA LYS A 61 -4.48 -3.03 6.96
C LYS A 61 -3.46 -2.07 6.33
N HIS A 62 -3.58 -1.81 5.03
CA HIS A 62 -2.83 -0.75 4.40
C HIS A 62 -3.54 0.58 4.70
N GLU A 63 -2.80 1.51 5.29
CA GLU A 63 -3.23 2.88 5.48
C GLU A 63 -2.34 3.70 4.59
N LYS A 64 -2.91 4.29 3.55
CA LYS A 64 -2.19 5.22 2.70
C LYS A 64 -1.69 6.35 3.62
N PRO A 65 -0.38 6.63 3.67
CA PRO A 65 0.11 7.76 4.44
C PRO A 65 -0.65 8.99 3.98
N ALA A 66 -1.17 9.77 4.93
CA ALA A 66 -1.61 11.11 4.61
C ALA A 66 -0.40 11.81 3.99
N GLU A 67 -0.55 12.26 2.73
CA GLU A 67 0.47 13.06 2.06
C GLU A 67 0.86 14.17 3.05
N PRO A 68 2.14 14.33 3.40
CA PRO A 68 2.52 15.45 4.24
C PRO A 68 2.10 16.69 3.48
N GLU A 69 1.17 17.46 4.05
CA GLU A 69 0.82 18.79 3.55
C GLU A 69 2.15 19.51 3.31
N GLN A 70 2.54 19.63 2.04
CA GLN A 70 3.65 20.49 1.69
C GLN A 70 3.26 21.86 2.27
N PRO A 71 4.09 22.48 3.14
CA PRO A 71 3.86 23.88 3.44
C PRO A 71 3.82 24.60 2.09
N PRO A 72 2.85 25.51 1.85
CA PRO A 72 2.77 26.19 0.57
C PRO A 72 4.14 26.76 0.25
N ALA A 73 4.63 26.49 -0.95
CA ALA A 73 5.85 27.10 -1.47
C ALA A 73 5.68 28.61 -1.34
N GLY A 74 6.30 29.17 -0.30
CA GLY A 74 6.40 30.60 -0.09
C GLY A 74 7.36 31.13 -1.15
N ASP A 75 6.79 31.51 -2.29
CA ASP A 75 7.38 32.44 -3.22
C ASP A 75 7.77 33.70 -2.43
N GLY A 76 9.07 33.97 -2.36
CA GLY A 76 9.64 34.95 -1.44
C GLY A 76 11.04 35.36 -1.87
N GLU A 77 11.16 35.77 -3.12
CA GLU A 77 12.25 36.63 -3.58
C GLU A 77 12.32 37.89 -2.68
N GLN A 78 13.42 38.06 -1.95
CA GLN A 78 13.86 39.36 -1.43
C GLN A 78 15.36 39.31 -1.05
N THR A 79 16.18 39.67 -2.05
CA THR A 79 17.25 40.69 -2.03
C THR A 79 18.17 40.84 -0.81
N GLU A 80 19.48 40.75 -1.10
CA GLU A 80 20.59 41.60 -0.63
C GLU A 80 20.30 42.61 0.51
N GLN A 81 21.01 42.46 1.64
CA GLN A 81 21.95 43.46 2.21
C GLN A 81 22.25 43.16 3.69
N LYS A 82 23.52 42.88 4.01
CA LYS A 82 24.34 43.78 4.85
C LYS A 82 25.81 43.38 4.84
#